data_AF-A0A7Y4H2F8-F1
#
_entry.id   AF-A0A7Y4H2F8-F1
#
_cell.length_a   1.000
_cell.length_b   1.000
_cell.length_c   1.000
_cell.angle_alpha   90.00
_cell.angle_beta   90.00
_cell.angle_gamma   90.00
#
_symmetry.space_group_name_H-M   'P 1'
#
loop_
_entity.id
_entity.type
_entity.pdbx_description
1 polymer ?
#
loop_
_entity_poly.entity_id
_entity_poly.type
_entity_poly.pdbx_seq_one_letter_code
_entity_poly.pdbx_strand_id
1 'polypeptide(L)' 'MSKFEQLLQQAARAERLSKRILDTLTVSRLEAFAAECRAQAEALTIEPLTIEPQPSQQVRPAA' A
#
# COMPACT_ATOMS: atom_id res chain seq x y z
N MET A 1 1.37 14.06 4.62
CA MET A 1 0.77 13.11 3.66
C MET A 1 0.82 11.74 4.30
N SER A 2 -0.31 11.04 4.37
CA SER A 2 -0.38 9.64 4.82
C SER A 2 0.24 8.70 3.78
N LYS A 3 0.58 7.47 4.18
CA LYS A 3 1.10 6.45 3.25
C LYS A 3 0.11 6.17 2.11
N PHE A 4 -1.18 6.19 2.40
CA PHE A 4 -2.26 6.07 1.40
C PHE A 4 -2.18 7.19 0.36
N GLU A 5 -2.10 8.46 0.80
CA GLU A 5 -1.99 9.61 -0.11
C GLU A 5 -0.71 9.57 -0.96
N GLN A 6 0.41 9.12 -0.37
CA GLN A 6 1.68 8.95 -1.09
C GLN A 6 1.55 7.92 -2.22
N LEU A 7 0.93 6.78 -1.95
CA LEU A 7 0.71 5.73 -2.95
C LEU A 7 -0.18 6.21 -4.11
N LEU A 8 -1.27 6.91 -3.81
CA LEU A 8 -2.13 7.49 -4.85
C LEU A 8 -1.39 8.54 -5.70
N GLN A 9 -0.58 9.39 -5.07
CA GLN A 9 0.23 10.37 -5.80
C GLN A 9 1.29 9.71 -6.69
N GLN A 10 1.91 8.63 -6.22
CA GLN A 10 2.89 7.85 -6.98
C GLN A 10 2.23 7.19 -8.20
N ALA A 11 1.08 6.54 -8.03
CA ALA A 11 0.31 5.96 -9.13
C ALA A 11 -0.04 7.02 -10.19
N ALA A 12 -0.65 8.13 -9.75
CA ALA A 12 -1.04 9.22 -10.65
C ALA A 12 0.16 9.84 -11.39
N ARG A 13 1.32 9.92 -10.74
CA ARG A 13 2.55 10.42 -11.38
C ARG A 13 3.07 9.44 -12.43
N ALA A 14 3.11 8.14 -12.11
CA ALA A 14 3.56 7.12 -13.05
C ALA A 14 2.68 7.05 -14.30
N GLU A 15 1.36 7.15 -14.14
CA GLU A 15 0.40 7.20 -15.26
C GLU A 15 0.56 8.46 -16.14
N ARG A 16 0.90 9.60 -15.55
CA ARG A 16 1.21 10.82 -16.33
C ARG A 16 2.52 10.67 -17.10
N LEU A 17 3.50 9.98 -16.51
CA LEU A 17 4.80 9.77 -17.12
C LEU A 17 4.72 8.76 -18.27
N SER A 18 3.95 7.68 -18.11
CA SER A 18 3.77 6.67 -19.17
C SER A 18 3.19 7.29 -20.44
N LYS A 19 2.24 8.23 -20.32
CA LYS A 19 1.65 8.98 -21.45
C LYS A 19 2.63 9.88 -22.21
N ARG A 20 3.83 10.15 -21.66
CA ARG A 20 4.83 11.04 -22.26
C ARG A 20 6.05 10.31 -22.80
N ILE A 21 6.15 9.00 -22.58
CA ILE A 21 7.29 8.18 -22.96
C ILE A 21 6.92 7.30 -24.15
N LEU A 22 7.83 7.18 -25.12
CA LEU A 22 7.66 6.32 -26.30
C LEU A 22 8.22 4.91 -26.11
N ASP A 23 9.17 4.75 -25.19
CA ASP A 23 9.76 3.45 -24.88
C ASP A 23 8.72 2.52 -24.24
N THR A 24 8.30 1.51 -25.00
CA THR A 24 7.22 0.60 -24.62
C THR A 24 7.55 -0.19 -23.35
N LEU A 25 8.81 -0.56 -23.14
CA LEU A 25 9.23 -1.25 -21.91
C LEU A 25 9.06 -0.36 -20.68
N THR A 26 9.47 0.91 -20.78
CA THR A 26 9.31 1.89 -19.72
C THR A 26 7.84 2.22 -19.46
N VAL A 27 7.02 2.33 -20.52
CA VAL A 27 5.55 2.49 -20.38
C VAL A 27 4.96 1.34 -19.57
N SER A 28 5.26 0.09 -19.96
CA SER A 28 4.76 -1.11 -19.27
C SER A 28 5.19 -1.15 -17.80
N ARG A 29 6.45 -0.79 -17.50
CA ARG A 29 6.95 -0.72 -16.12
C ARG A 29 6.25 0.35 -15.29
N LEU A 30 5.98 1.52 -15.87
CA LEU A 30 5.27 2.60 -15.18
C LEU A 30 3.81 2.25 -14.91
N GLU A 31 3.15 1.57 -15.84
CA GLU A 31 1.78 1.08 -15.68
C GLU A 31 1.70 -0.01 -14.60
N ALA A 32 2.64 -0.96 -14.61
CA ALA A 32 2.74 -1.98 -13.57
C ALA A 32 2.96 -1.36 -12.17
N PHE A 33 3.90 -0.41 -12.07
CA PHE A 33 4.15 0.31 -10.82
C PHE A 33 2.91 1.09 -10.34
N ALA A 34 2.18 1.75 -11.24
CA ALA A 34 0.94 2.44 -10.86
C ALA A 34 -0.13 1.47 -10.33
N ALA A 35 -0.27 0.30 -10.95
CA ALA A 35 -1.19 -0.74 -10.49
C ALA A 35 -0.80 -1.26 -9.10
N GLU A 36 0.48 -1.51 -8.85
CA GLU A 36 1.00 -1.93 -7.54
C GLU A 36 0.71 -0.88 -6.45
N CYS A 37 0.94 0.40 -6.73
CA CYS A 37 0.64 1.48 -5.79
C CYS A 37 -0.85 1.52 -5.42
N ARG A 38 -1.75 1.34 -6.39
CA ARG A 38 -3.20 1.31 -6.15
C ARG A 38 -3.60 0.10 -5.31
N ALA A 39 -3.07 -1.08 -5.60
CA ALA A 39 -3.33 -2.29 -4.82
C ALA A 39 -2.86 -2.15 -3.36
N GLN A 40 -1.68 -1.55 -3.14
CA GLN A 40 -1.20 -1.26 -1.79
C GLN A 40 -2.07 -0.23 -1.06
N ALA A 41 -2.56 0.80 -1.77
CA ALA A 41 -3.46 1.79 -1.18
C ALA A 41 -4.79 1.15 -0.77
N GLU A 42 -5.34 0.27 -1.59
CA GLU A 42 -6.53 -0.52 -1.30
C GLU A 42 -6.33 -1.42 -0.07
N ALA A 43 -5.20 -2.13 0.01
CA ALA A 43 -4.87 -2.94 1.19
C ALA A 43 -4.83 -2.12 2.49
N LEU A 44 -4.28 -0.90 2.45
CA LEU A 44 -4.26 0.01 3.62
C LEU A 44 -5.66 0.50 4.03
N THR A 45 -6.64 0.49 3.12
CA THR A 45 -8.04 0.81 3.44
C THR A 45 -8.81 -0.39 4.00
N ILE A 46 -8.35 -1.60 3.70
CA ILE A 46 -8.97 -2.87 4.12
C ILE A 46 -8.38 -3.40 5.44
N GLU A 47 -7.25 -2.86 5.92
CA GLU A 47 -6.69 -3.16 7.26
C GLU A 47 -7.21 -2.24 8.40
N PRO A 48 -8.47 -2.36 8.87
CA PRO A 48 -8.81 -1.96 10.23
C PRO A 48 -9.12 -3.13 11.18
N LEU A 49 -8.83 -4.39 10.81
CA LEU A 49 -9.21 -5.57 11.62
C LEU A 49 -8.08 -6.56 11.96
N THR A 50 -6.86 -6.07 12.17
CA THR A 50 -5.90 -6.85 12.97
C THR A 50 -6.30 -6.72 14.45
N ILE A 51 -7.30 -7.50 14.84
CA ILE A 51 -7.60 -7.79 16.24
C ILE A 51 -6.43 -8.67 16.71
N GLU A 52 -5.39 -8.05 17.27
CA GLU A 52 -4.41 -8.82 18.02
C GLU A 52 -5.11 -9.39 19.26
N PRO A 53 -5.12 -10.72 19.47
CA PRO A 53 -5.55 -11.28 20.74
C PRO A 53 -4.52 -10.86 21.78
N GLN A 54 -4.89 -9.94 22.67
CA GLN A 54 -4.12 -9.59 23.86
C GLN A 54 -3.85 -10.87 24.65
N PRO A 55 -2.59 -11.32 24.82
CA PRO A 55 -2.32 -12.46 25.68
C PRO A 55 -2.67 -12.05 27.11
N SER A 56 -3.67 -12.75 27.65
CA SER A 56 -4.23 -12.56 28.97
C SER A 56 -3.15 -12.48 30.03
N GLN A 57 -3.25 -11.47 30.90
CA GLN A 57 -2.40 -11.29 32.07
C GLN A 57 -2.20 -12.61 32.81
N GLN A 58 -0.94 -13.04 32.90
CA GLN A 58 -0.53 -14.17 33.72
C GLN A 58 -0.65 -13.75 35.19
N VAL A 59 -1.81 -14.01 35.80
CA VAL A 59 -2.00 -13.87 37.25
C VAL A 59 -1.17 -14.97 37.91
N ARG A 60 -0.09 -14.57 38.60
CA ARG A 60 0.75 -15.48 39.39
C ARG A 60 -0.10 -16.02 40.56
N PRO A 61 -0.14 -17.34 40.81
CA PRO A 61 -0.64 -17.83 42.08
C PRO A 61 0.41 -17.56 43.16
N ALA A 62 -0.02 -16.97 44.27
CA ALA A 62 0.72 -16.95 45.51
C ALA A 62 0.24 -18.13 46.37
N ALA A 63 1.10 -19.10 46.63
CA ALA A 63 1.09 -20.00 47.78
C ALA A 63 2.41 -20.78 47.82
#